data_AF-A0A8K0RHG8-F1
#
_entry.id   AF-A0A8K0RHG8-F1
#
_cell.length_a   1.000
_cell.length_b   1.000
_cell.length_c   1.000
_cell.angle_alpha   90.00
_cell.angle_beta   90.00
_cell.angle_gamma   90.00
#
_symmetry.space_group_name_H-M   'P 1'
#
loop_
_entity.id
_entity.type
_entity.pdbx_description
1 polymer ?
#
loop_
_entity_poly.entity_id
_entity_poly.type
_entity_poly.pdbx_seq_one_letter_code
_entity_poly.pdbx_strand_id
1 'polypeptide(L)'
;MEIRRSQEGPELVPQPPPQELPSPTGQYAYYGAQQLQPALHQNYHSPPPHYGYYHDKGRAEGGVSQTVDVPKKSRKKWWIIGAVVLVVVGAAVGGGVGGTLGSRKKAENVSGVPTVSVTAGTPTVSSVSASPTATASSKSVCHGTVCKRLITAVAPKGDAGFVSGIGPSNGLFYKTGKVRSWGEEWSSLGGIFIFPPVTVSWGKGRIDVFGVGTDGAMWERHFDNGQWSSDWKSLGGVFTSGPAAVSWGVQRLDVFGVGTDGAVWRKAFGRKSGPQWDDSWESLGGVVTSPPAAASWGSQRLDVVALGLDSAIWHMSSQNGWTSLGGKFKSPPSIATWGPNRLDVFGVGMDDNIYHKSWSGSWSAWEIVSGPAESEAAIVVSDVNQLDWFAIGFDDGLWHRNLTGNQWGPLTRLGGICNSAPAVISTESRMITAFCVGTDNSIHSQTFQGGQWSGWFSMGGKFALSV
;
A
#
# COMPACT_ATOMS: atom_id res chain seq x y z
N MET A 1 -52.91 -77.11 14.00
CA MET A 1 -53.40 -75.71 13.91
C MET A 1 -52.37 -74.95 13.10
N GLU A 2 -52.84 -74.43 11.98
CA GLU A 2 -52.07 -74.03 10.80
C GLU A 2 -51.27 -72.75 11.01
N ILE A 3 -50.03 -72.76 10.52
CA ILE A 3 -49.15 -71.60 10.41
C ILE A 3 -49.58 -70.82 9.16
N ARG A 4 -49.91 -69.52 9.28
CA ARG A 4 -49.95 -68.59 8.14
C ARG A 4 -49.33 -67.23 8.47
N ARG A 5 -48.53 -66.80 7.49
CA ARG A 5 -47.83 -65.52 7.32
C ARG A 5 -48.77 -64.33 7.08
N SER A 6 -48.27 -63.14 7.40
CA SER A 6 -48.28 -61.85 6.65
C SER A 6 -48.29 -60.74 7.70
N GLN A 7 -47.38 -59.75 7.71
CA GLN A 7 -47.16 -58.77 6.65
C GLN A 7 -45.69 -58.34 6.55
N GLU A 8 -45.22 -58.18 5.31
CA GLU A 8 -43.99 -57.49 4.94
C GLU A 8 -44.25 -55.97 4.95
N GLY A 9 -43.35 -55.22 5.60
CA GLY A 9 -43.28 -53.76 5.49
C GLY A 9 -42.56 -53.33 4.21
N PRO A 10 -42.72 -52.07 3.76
CA PRO A 10 -42.17 -51.63 2.49
C PRO A 10 -40.63 -51.58 2.51
N GLU A 11 -40.06 -52.13 1.45
CA GLU A 11 -38.64 -52.15 1.12
C GLU A 11 -38.09 -50.72 0.96
N LEU A 12 -37.07 -50.37 1.76
CA LEU A 12 -36.35 -49.11 1.64
C LEU A 12 -35.41 -49.17 0.43
N VAL A 13 -35.76 -48.42 -0.63
CA VAL A 13 -34.86 -48.16 -1.76
C VAL A 13 -33.61 -47.41 -1.26
N PRO A 14 -32.37 -47.87 -1.52
CA PRO A 14 -31.19 -47.13 -1.13
C PRO A 14 -31.08 -45.83 -1.92
N GLN A 15 -30.98 -44.70 -1.22
CA GLN A 15 -30.66 -43.41 -1.82
C GLN A 15 -29.26 -43.46 -2.45
N PRO A 16 -29.06 -42.92 -3.68
CA PRO A 16 -27.71 -42.78 -4.22
C PRO A 16 -26.88 -41.83 -3.32
N PRO A 17 -25.55 -42.05 -3.21
CA PRO A 17 -24.71 -41.22 -2.37
C PRO A 17 -24.80 -39.74 -2.83
N PRO A 18 -24.71 -38.77 -1.89
CA PRO A 18 -24.74 -37.36 -2.25
C PRO A 18 -23.64 -37.06 -3.27
N GLN A 19 -23.99 -36.45 -4.40
CA GLN A 19 -22.99 -35.90 -5.30
C GLN A 19 -22.22 -34.80 -4.55
N GLU A 20 -20.94 -35.04 -4.30
CA GLU A 20 -20.01 -34.02 -3.80
C GLU A 20 -19.98 -32.88 -4.83
N LEU A 21 -20.63 -31.78 -4.50
CA LEU A 21 -20.40 -30.51 -5.16
C LEU A 21 -18.92 -30.13 -4.96
N PRO A 22 -18.18 -29.76 -6.02
CA PRO A 22 -16.78 -29.39 -5.87
C PRO A 22 -16.66 -28.24 -4.88
N SER A 23 -15.83 -28.45 -3.86
CA SER A 23 -15.51 -27.44 -2.85
C SER A 23 -15.00 -26.18 -3.53
N PRO A 24 -15.42 -24.96 -3.11
CA PRO A 24 -14.87 -23.74 -3.67
C PRO A 24 -13.40 -23.64 -3.29
N THR A 25 -12.53 -23.88 -4.28
CA THR A 25 -11.10 -23.67 -4.19
C THR A 25 -10.82 -22.18 -3.99
N GLY A 26 -10.02 -21.89 -2.96
CA GLY A 26 -9.77 -20.55 -2.45
C GLY A 26 -9.25 -19.57 -3.50
N GLN A 27 -9.70 -18.32 -3.40
CA GLN A 27 -9.22 -17.21 -4.21
C GLN A 27 -8.86 -16.06 -3.25
N TYR A 28 -7.58 -15.90 -2.95
CA TYR A 28 -7.07 -14.76 -2.17
C TYR A 28 -5.95 -14.08 -2.93
N ALA A 29 -6.30 -12.94 -3.51
CA ALA A 29 -5.39 -11.85 -3.89
C ALA A 29 -6.28 -10.60 -4.00
N TYR A 30 -6.41 -9.81 -2.94
CA TYR A 30 -7.18 -8.53 -2.93
C TYR A 30 -8.36 -8.49 -3.93
N TYR A 31 -9.33 -9.40 -3.73
CA TYR A 31 -10.63 -9.35 -4.41
C TYR A 31 -11.69 -9.12 -3.34
N GLY A 32 -12.40 -8.00 -3.42
CA GLY A 32 -13.74 -7.93 -2.85
C GLY A 32 -14.59 -9.03 -3.48
N ALA A 33 -15.20 -9.86 -2.65
CA ALA A 33 -16.01 -10.98 -3.11
C ALA A 33 -17.17 -10.48 -3.99
N GLN A 34 -17.22 -10.90 -5.27
CA GLN A 34 -18.47 -10.97 -6.00
C GLN A 34 -19.13 -12.30 -5.69
N GLN A 35 -20.23 -12.29 -4.92
CA GLN A 35 -21.17 -13.40 -4.95
C GLN A 35 -21.86 -13.43 -6.32
N LEU A 36 -21.71 -14.53 -7.03
CA LEU A 36 -22.73 -15.00 -7.96
C LEU A 36 -23.95 -15.37 -7.10
N GLN A 37 -25.07 -14.68 -7.28
CA GLN A 37 -26.34 -15.09 -6.70
C GLN A 37 -26.74 -16.46 -7.27
N PRO A 38 -27.22 -17.42 -6.45
CA PRO A 38 -27.91 -18.58 -6.99
C PRO A 38 -29.25 -18.11 -7.57
N ALA A 39 -29.44 -18.34 -8.86
CA ALA A 39 -30.74 -18.18 -9.50
C ALA A 39 -31.74 -19.13 -8.80
N LEU A 40 -32.67 -18.55 -8.05
CA LEU A 40 -33.89 -19.25 -7.66
C LEU A 40 -34.65 -19.56 -8.94
N HIS A 41 -34.69 -20.84 -9.32
CA HIS A 41 -35.68 -21.37 -10.25
C HIS A 41 -37.07 -21.14 -9.63
N GLN A 42 -37.74 -20.07 -10.04
CA GLN A 42 -39.20 -20.04 -10.04
C GLN A 42 -39.65 -20.28 -11.47
N ASN A 43 -40.28 -21.44 -11.68
CA ASN A 43 -41.02 -21.78 -12.88
C ASN A 43 -42.08 -20.70 -13.15
N TYR A 44 -41.85 -19.88 -14.17
CA TYR A 44 -42.93 -19.23 -14.91
C TYR A 44 -42.63 -19.39 -16.40
N HIS A 45 -43.43 -20.23 -17.05
CA HIS A 45 -43.51 -20.31 -18.50
C HIS A 45 -43.98 -18.96 -19.05
N SER A 46 -43.22 -18.38 -19.97
CA SER A 46 -43.71 -17.49 -21.03
C SER A 46 -42.68 -17.36 -22.18
N PRO A 47 -43.12 -17.19 -23.44
CA PRO A 47 -42.35 -17.53 -24.65
C PRO A 47 -41.40 -16.40 -25.12
N PRO A 48 -40.47 -16.67 -26.07
CA PRO A 48 -39.41 -15.73 -26.44
C PRO A 48 -39.92 -14.56 -27.29
N PRO A 49 -39.25 -13.39 -27.26
CA PRO A 49 -39.66 -12.25 -28.07
C PRO A 49 -39.24 -12.43 -29.53
N HIS A 50 -40.22 -12.22 -30.42
CA HIS A 50 -40.01 -12.06 -31.85
C HIS A 50 -39.33 -10.72 -32.16
N TYR A 51 -38.29 -10.75 -32.99
CA TYR A 51 -37.81 -9.58 -33.72
C TYR A 51 -38.76 -9.28 -34.88
N GLY A 52 -39.28 -8.05 -34.94
CA GLY A 52 -40.16 -7.57 -36.02
C GLY A 52 -39.69 -6.23 -36.58
N TYR A 53 -39.40 -6.23 -37.88
CA TYR A 53 -39.09 -5.08 -38.72
C TYR A 53 -40.37 -4.41 -39.27
N TYR A 54 -40.30 -3.09 -39.48
CA TYR A 54 -41.10 -2.18 -40.35
C TYR A 54 -42.64 -2.21 -40.33
N HIS A 55 -43.27 -1.03 -40.13
CA HIS A 55 -43.78 -0.24 -41.27
C HIS A 55 -44.28 1.16 -40.88
N ASP A 56 -43.94 2.08 -41.79
CA ASP A 56 -44.31 3.48 -41.94
C ASP A 56 -45.79 3.68 -42.31
N LYS A 57 -46.44 4.70 -41.73
CA LYS A 57 -47.57 5.47 -42.29
C LYS A 57 -47.62 6.85 -41.61
N GLY A 58 -47.49 7.90 -42.42
CA GLY A 58 -47.33 9.27 -41.95
C GLY A 58 -48.57 10.16 -42.04
N ARG A 59 -48.25 11.45 -42.26
CA ARG A 59 -49.08 12.64 -42.56
C ARG A 59 -49.48 13.45 -41.32
N ALA A 60 -48.76 14.55 -41.03
CA ALA A 60 -48.96 15.96 -41.47
C ALA A 60 -50.11 16.63 -40.69
N GLU A 61 -50.07 17.86 -40.19
CA GLU A 61 -49.47 19.15 -40.58
C GLU A 61 -49.15 19.92 -39.27
N GLY A 62 -48.13 20.77 -39.12
CA GLY A 62 -48.04 22.12 -39.69
C GLY A 62 -48.20 23.17 -38.58
N GLY A 63 -47.22 24.06 -38.39
CA GLY A 63 -47.47 25.39 -37.80
C GLY A 63 -46.54 25.91 -36.71
N VAL A 64 -45.63 26.80 -37.13
CA VAL A 64 -45.27 28.10 -36.50
C VAL A 64 -44.43 28.15 -35.21
N SER A 65 -43.15 28.48 -35.43
CA SER A 65 -42.29 29.47 -34.74
C SER A 65 -42.83 30.17 -33.48
N GLN A 66 -42.12 30.05 -32.35
CA GLN A 66 -41.76 31.21 -31.51
C GLN A 66 -40.42 30.98 -30.82
N THR A 67 -39.46 31.84 -31.19
CA THR A 67 -38.24 32.16 -30.46
C THR A 67 -38.59 32.83 -29.13
N VAL A 68 -37.99 32.38 -28.01
CA VAL A 68 -37.94 33.17 -26.78
C VAL A 68 -36.51 33.22 -26.25
N ASP A 69 -36.09 34.45 -26.02
CA ASP A 69 -34.75 34.95 -25.80
C ASP A 69 -34.02 34.43 -24.56
N VAL A 70 -32.71 34.27 -24.76
CA VAL A 70 -31.67 34.17 -23.71
C VAL A 70 -31.29 35.58 -23.26
N PRO A 71 -31.33 35.93 -21.96
CA PRO A 71 -30.68 37.14 -21.51
C PRO A 71 -29.17 36.91 -21.30
N LYS A 72 -28.37 37.45 -22.23
CA LYS A 72 -26.93 37.72 -22.06
C LYS A 72 -26.74 39.01 -21.23
N LYS A 73 -26.02 38.92 -20.11
CA LYS A 73 -25.25 40.02 -19.47
C LYS A 73 -24.36 39.40 -18.37
N SER A 74 -23.11 39.76 -18.13
CA SER A 74 -22.12 40.58 -18.84
C SER A 74 -20.76 40.20 -18.25
N ARG A 75 -19.72 40.12 -19.09
CA ARG A 75 -18.32 40.00 -18.66
C ARG A 75 -17.92 41.19 -17.79
N LYS A 76 -17.31 40.94 -16.64
CA LYS A 76 -16.35 41.86 -16.01
C LYS A 76 -15.11 41.09 -15.59
N LYS A 77 -14.04 41.27 -16.37
CA LYS A 77 -12.66 41.01 -15.97
C LYS A 77 -12.25 42.13 -15.01
N TRP A 78 -11.73 41.78 -13.85
CA TRP A 78 -10.90 42.67 -13.03
C TRP A 78 -9.59 41.94 -12.76
N TRP A 79 -8.51 42.50 -13.32
CA TRP A 79 -7.16 42.34 -12.82
C TRP A 79 -6.96 43.37 -11.71
N ILE A 80 -6.28 43.01 -10.62
CA ILE A 80 -5.24 43.81 -9.95
C ILE A 80 -4.54 42.91 -8.92
N ILE A 81 -3.22 42.93 -8.99
CA ILE A 81 -2.24 42.34 -8.08
C ILE A 81 -2.20 43.19 -6.80
N GLY A 82 -2.15 42.54 -5.63
CA GLY A 82 -1.90 43.19 -4.35
C GLY A 82 -1.41 42.18 -3.33
N ALA A 83 -0.09 42.14 -3.16
CA ALA A 83 0.59 41.33 -2.15
C ALA A 83 0.17 41.76 -0.74
N VAL A 84 -0.14 40.78 0.12
CA VAL A 84 -0.11 40.95 1.58
C VAL A 84 0.64 39.78 2.18
N VAL A 85 1.94 39.99 2.37
CA VAL A 85 2.77 39.26 3.32
C VAL A 85 2.54 39.94 4.67
N LEU A 86 2.03 39.21 5.65
CA LEU A 86 2.01 39.67 7.05
C LEU A 86 2.93 38.78 7.86
N VAL A 87 4.08 39.38 8.18
CA VAL A 87 5.09 38.91 9.11
C VAL A 87 4.52 38.94 10.53
N VAL A 88 4.57 37.81 11.23
CA VAL A 88 4.45 37.76 12.70
C VAL A 88 5.73 37.17 13.26
N VAL A 89 6.65 38.05 13.66
CA VAL A 89 7.77 37.74 14.55
C VAL A 89 7.87 38.85 15.60
N GLY A 90 7.90 38.44 16.88
CA GLY A 90 8.14 39.29 18.06
C GLY A 90 7.03 39.07 19.11
N ALA A 91 7.29 38.68 20.35
CA ALA A 91 8.53 38.66 21.11
C ALA A 91 8.39 37.74 22.35
N ALA A 92 9.51 37.16 22.79
CA ALA A 92 9.77 36.88 24.21
C ALA A 92 11.28 36.70 24.43
N VAL A 93 11.99 37.81 24.65
CA VAL A 93 13.31 37.83 25.29
C VAL A 93 13.29 38.91 26.37
N GLY A 94 13.20 38.48 27.63
CA GLY A 94 13.88 39.09 28.77
C GLY A 94 14.72 37.95 29.37
N GLY A 95 16.00 38.09 29.70
CA GLY A 95 16.66 39.18 30.39
C GLY A 95 17.11 38.63 31.75
N GLY A 96 18.39 38.24 31.87
CA GLY A 96 18.98 37.71 33.11
C GLY A 96 20.51 37.75 33.03
N VAL A 97 21.11 38.48 33.96
CA VAL A 97 22.47 39.05 33.98
C VAL A 97 23.47 38.12 34.68
N GLY A 98 24.73 38.15 34.24
CA GLY A 98 25.88 37.72 35.05
C GLY A 98 27.14 37.45 34.21
N GLY A 99 28.12 38.37 34.25
CA GLY A 99 29.41 38.20 33.58
C GLY A 99 30.58 38.14 34.57
N THR A 100 31.75 37.69 34.09
CA THR A 100 33.10 38.09 34.56
C THR A 100 34.17 37.87 33.46
N LEU A 101 35.23 38.69 33.56
CA LEU A 101 36.35 39.00 32.65
C LEU A 101 37.35 37.85 32.37
N GLY A 102 38.01 37.74 31.20
CA GLY A 102 39.28 38.40 30.78
C GLY A 102 40.41 37.33 30.74
N SER A 103 41.40 37.21 29.84
CA SER A 103 42.04 38.03 28.80
C SER A 103 42.77 37.11 27.79
N ARG A 104 42.94 37.55 26.53
CA ARG A 104 43.84 36.93 25.54
C ARG A 104 45.21 37.61 25.55
N LYS A 105 46.30 36.83 25.44
CA LYS A 105 47.65 37.33 25.12
C LYS A 105 48.04 36.93 23.69
N LYS A 106 48.73 37.88 23.05
CA LYS A 106 49.30 37.93 21.70
C LYS A 106 50.76 37.45 21.77
N ALA A 107 51.30 36.85 20.70
CA ALA A 107 52.73 36.64 20.53
C ALA A 107 53.18 37.00 19.10
N GLU A 108 54.33 37.65 19.03
CA GLU A 108 54.99 38.25 17.87
C GLU A 108 55.95 37.28 17.15
N ASN A 109 56.44 37.76 16.00
CA ASN A 109 57.22 37.09 14.95
C ASN A 109 58.73 37.44 15.05
N VAL A 110 59.64 36.50 14.79
CA VAL A 110 61.05 36.80 14.41
C VAL A 110 61.57 35.74 13.42
N SER A 111 62.27 36.22 12.39
CA SER A 111 62.82 35.55 11.19
C SER A 111 64.19 34.88 11.36
N GLY A 112 64.50 33.89 10.51
CA GLY A 112 65.87 33.48 10.16
C GLY A 112 65.93 32.22 9.26
N VAL A 113 66.38 32.38 8.01
CA VAL A 113 66.55 31.31 6.97
C VAL A 113 68.02 30.83 6.96
N PRO A 114 68.33 29.58 6.55
CA PRO A 114 68.88 29.39 5.19
C PRO A 114 68.36 28.16 4.43
N THR A 115 68.50 28.27 3.12
CA THR A 115 68.05 27.42 2.01
C THR A 115 68.94 26.20 1.75
N VAL A 116 68.37 25.04 1.38
CA VAL A 116 69.02 24.05 0.49
C VAL A 116 67.97 23.39 -0.42
N SER A 117 68.30 23.34 -1.71
CA SER A 117 67.56 22.88 -2.89
C SER A 117 67.69 21.38 -3.15
N VAL A 118 66.60 20.68 -3.52
CA VAL A 118 66.67 19.43 -4.34
C VAL A 118 65.41 19.27 -5.23
N THR A 119 65.66 19.29 -6.54
CA THR A 119 65.11 18.52 -7.69
C THR A 119 63.64 18.12 -7.77
N ALA A 120 63.00 18.54 -8.87
CA ALA A 120 61.66 18.16 -9.31
C ALA A 120 61.59 16.70 -9.79
N GLY A 121 60.58 15.97 -9.29
CA GLY A 121 60.13 14.70 -9.83
C GLY A 121 58.60 14.69 -9.91
N THR A 122 58.07 14.54 -11.12
CA THR A 122 56.63 14.50 -11.41
C THR A 122 56.01 13.21 -10.87
N PRO A 123 54.94 13.21 -10.05
CA PRO A 123 54.20 12.00 -9.77
C PRO A 123 53.03 11.85 -10.75
N THR A 124 53.08 10.78 -11.52
CA THR A 124 51.92 10.20 -12.21
C THR A 124 50.88 9.76 -11.17
N VAL A 125 49.71 10.39 -11.17
CA VAL A 125 48.58 9.98 -10.32
C VAL A 125 47.78 8.92 -11.08
N SER A 126 47.98 7.66 -10.70
CA SER A 126 47.07 6.57 -11.07
C SER A 126 45.82 6.67 -10.20
N SER A 127 44.68 7.04 -10.79
CA SER A 127 43.38 7.07 -10.11
C SER A 127 42.86 5.65 -9.92
N VAL A 128 43.02 5.11 -8.71
CA VAL A 128 42.35 3.87 -8.31
C VAL A 128 40.95 4.24 -7.81
N SER A 129 39.93 4.01 -8.65
CA SER A 129 38.53 4.04 -8.20
C SER A 129 38.28 2.86 -7.27
N ALA A 130 38.40 3.09 -5.96
CA ALA A 130 37.87 2.18 -4.96
C ALA A 130 36.36 2.41 -4.85
N SER A 131 35.57 1.51 -5.44
CA SER A 131 34.16 1.35 -5.07
C SER A 131 34.10 1.01 -3.58
N PRO A 132 33.29 1.72 -2.76
CA PRO A 132 33.14 1.34 -1.35
C PRO A 132 32.37 0.02 -1.28
N THR A 133 33.08 -1.06 -0.97
CA THR A 133 32.45 -2.32 -0.54
C THR A 133 31.87 -2.07 0.85
N ALA A 134 30.57 -1.74 0.91
CA ALA A 134 29.86 -1.60 2.17
C ALA A 134 29.95 -2.93 2.94
N THR A 135 30.67 -2.94 4.07
CA THR A 135 30.68 -4.07 5.00
C THR A 135 29.29 -4.21 5.59
N ALA A 136 28.68 -5.39 5.50
CA ALA A 136 27.37 -5.65 6.08
C ALA A 136 27.38 -5.35 7.59
N SER A 137 26.50 -4.45 8.02
CA SER A 137 26.30 -4.15 9.44
C SER A 137 25.70 -5.38 10.15
N SER A 138 26.06 -5.56 11.43
CA SER A 138 25.45 -6.56 12.31
C SER A 138 24.19 -6.06 13.03
N LYS A 139 23.75 -4.83 12.74
CA LYS A 139 22.54 -4.20 13.27
C LYS A 139 21.75 -3.47 12.20
N SER A 140 20.45 -3.33 12.43
CA SER A 140 19.59 -2.51 11.58
C SER A 140 19.95 -1.03 11.68
N VAL A 141 19.80 -0.30 10.57
CA VAL A 141 19.86 1.17 10.57
C VAL A 141 18.65 1.81 11.28
N CYS A 142 17.59 1.04 11.52
CA CYS A 142 16.39 1.52 12.19
C CYS A 142 16.46 1.46 13.71
N HIS A 143 17.48 0.85 14.30
CA HIS A 143 17.51 0.52 15.73
C HIS A 143 17.13 1.72 16.64
N GLY A 144 16.05 1.57 17.41
CA GLY A 144 15.49 2.64 18.26
C GLY A 144 14.58 3.66 17.55
N THR A 145 14.27 3.46 16.26
CA THR A 145 13.35 4.28 15.45
C THR A 145 12.43 3.39 14.60
N VAL A 146 11.33 3.94 14.09
CA VAL A 146 10.44 3.18 13.20
C VAL A 146 11.07 3.10 11.80
N CYS A 147 11.44 1.89 11.37
CA CYS A 147 11.84 1.58 10.00
C CYS A 147 10.85 2.13 8.99
N LYS A 148 11.37 2.89 8.03
CA LYS A 148 10.59 3.35 6.89
C LYS A 148 10.30 2.19 5.95
N ARG A 149 9.13 2.22 5.31
CA ARG A 149 8.87 1.39 4.14
C ARG A 149 9.79 1.82 3.00
N LEU A 150 10.43 0.87 2.33
CA LEU A 150 11.27 1.12 1.14
C LEU A 150 10.79 0.32 -0.07
N ILE A 151 10.04 -0.74 0.20
CA ILE A 151 9.64 -1.76 -0.77
C ILE A 151 8.14 -1.97 -0.68
N THR A 152 7.57 -2.45 -1.78
CA THR A 152 6.17 -2.85 -1.89
C THR A 152 6.10 -4.07 -2.78
N ALA A 153 5.13 -4.93 -2.53
CA ALA A 153 4.97 -6.17 -3.27
C ALA A 153 3.49 -6.48 -3.45
N VAL A 154 3.17 -7.15 -4.55
CA VAL A 154 1.82 -7.64 -4.86
C VAL A 154 1.92 -9.01 -5.53
N ALA A 155 0.93 -9.87 -5.29
CA ALA A 155 0.76 -11.12 -6.02
C ALA A 155 -0.38 -10.94 -7.04
N PRO A 156 -0.11 -10.62 -8.31
CA PRO A 156 -1.14 -10.71 -9.34
C PRO A 156 -1.60 -12.17 -9.45
N LYS A 157 -2.91 -12.40 -9.43
CA LYS A 157 -3.57 -13.72 -9.38
C LYS A 157 -2.78 -14.87 -10.04
N GLY A 158 -2.58 -15.95 -9.30
CA GLY A 158 -1.79 -17.12 -9.68
C GLY A 158 -0.51 -17.21 -8.86
N ASP A 159 0.48 -17.98 -9.33
CA ASP A 159 1.76 -18.18 -8.65
C ASP A 159 2.76 -17.01 -8.85
N ALA A 160 2.31 -15.91 -9.46
CA ALA A 160 3.15 -14.78 -9.81
C ALA A 160 3.28 -13.78 -8.65
N GLY A 161 4.52 -13.39 -8.37
CA GLY A 161 4.88 -12.31 -7.44
C GLY A 161 5.52 -11.15 -8.16
N PHE A 162 5.30 -9.95 -7.63
CA PHE A 162 5.95 -8.71 -8.03
C PHE A 162 6.45 -8.02 -6.77
N VAL A 163 7.72 -7.64 -6.75
CA VAL A 163 8.31 -6.80 -5.72
C VAL A 163 9.00 -5.62 -6.37
N SER A 164 8.88 -4.45 -5.76
CA SER A 164 9.50 -3.21 -6.23
C SER A 164 10.00 -2.40 -5.05
N GLY A 165 10.99 -1.55 -5.32
CA GLY A 165 11.57 -0.66 -4.35
C GLY A 165 12.30 0.49 -5.01
N ILE A 166 12.62 1.49 -4.19
CA ILE A 166 13.42 2.64 -4.62
C ILE A 166 14.90 2.27 -4.49
N GLY A 167 15.60 2.29 -5.62
CA GLY A 167 17.04 2.07 -5.71
C GLY A 167 17.85 3.35 -5.60
N PRO A 168 19.16 3.32 -5.93
CA PRO A 168 20.00 4.50 -5.90
C PRO A 168 19.47 5.58 -6.84
N SER A 169 19.66 6.85 -6.49
CA SER A 169 19.13 8.01 -7.24
C SER A 169 17.60 8.13 -7.24
N ASN A 170 16.93 7.50 -6.28
CA ASN A 170 15.47 7.53 -6.12
C ASN A 170 14.66 6.94 -7.30
N GLY A 171 15.30 6.14 -8.15
CA GLY A 171 14.64 5.43 -9.26
C GLY A 171 13.92 4.16 -8.82
N LEU A 172 12.81 3.83 -9.48
CA LEU A 172 12.06 2.61 -9.18
C LEU A 172 12.64 1.40 -9.92
N PHE A 173 12.85 0.31 -9.19
CA PHE A 173 13.21 -0.99 -9.74
C PHE A 173 12.22 -2.06 -9.31
N TYR A 174 12.01 -3.06 -10.15
CA TYR A 174 11.16 -4.19 -9.84
C TYR A 174 11.78 -5.52 -10.26
N LYS A 175 11.24 -6.57 -9.66
CA LYS A 175 11.52 -7.96 -10.00
C LYS A 175 10.21 -8.75 -9.94
N THR A 176 9.99 -9.58 -10.96
CA THR A 176 8.89 -10.53 -11.02
C THR A 176 9.41 -11.94 -10.77
N GLY A 177 8.55 -12.83 -10.31
CA GLY A 177 8.92 -14.21 -10.07
C GLY A 177 7.74 -15.11 -9.83
N LYS A 178 8.04 -16.39 -9.71
CA LYS A 178 7.21 -17.36 -9.02
C LYS A 178 7.77 -17.59 -7.64
N VAL A 179 7.01 -18.27 -6.79
CA VAL A 179 7.49 -18.65 -5.46
C VAL A 179 8.80 -19.44 -5.55
N ARG A 180 9.81 -18.98 -4.80
CA ARG A 180 11.22 -19.47 -4.82
C ARG A 180 11.93 -19.42 -6.17
N SER A 181 11.36 -18.77 -7.19
CA SER A 181 11.96 -18.61 -8.51
C SER A 181 11.73 -17.19 -9.00
N TRP A 182 12.57 -16.29 -8.53
CA TRP A 182 12.57 -14.89 -8.93
C TRP A 182 13.47 -14.66 -10.14
N GLY A 183 13.16 -13.65 -10.95
CA GLY A 183 14.04 -13.23 -12.03
C GLY A 183 15.44 -12.90 -11.51
N GLU A 184 16.45 -13.17 -12.34
CA GLU A 184 17.86 -12.98 -11.97
C GLU A 184 18.16 -11.48 -11.75
N GLU A 185 17.72 -10.65 -12.69
CA GLU A 185 18.04 -9.22 -12.72
C GLU A 185 16.90 -8.31 -12.24
N TRP A 186 17.28 -7.15 -11.72
CA TRP A 186 16.35 -6.07 -11.41
C TRP A 186 16.09 -5.23 -12.65
N SER A 187 14.82 -5.00 -12.96
CA SER A 187 14.41 -4.15 -14.08
C SER A 187 14.12 -2.74 -13.59
N SER A 188 14.66 -1.73 -14.27
CA SER A 188 14.36 -0.33 -13.95
C SER A 188 13.04 0.09 -14.59
N LEU A 189 12.20 0.79 -13.82
CA LEU A 189 11.06 1.55 -14.33
C LEU A 189 11.38 3.04 -14.42
N GLY A 190 12.62 3.46 -14.15
CA GLY A 190 13.00 4.87 -14.12
C GLY A 190 12.19 5.66 -13.08
N GLY A 191 11.90 6.92 -13.39
CA GLY A 191 11.27 7.86 -12.46
C GLY A 191 12.22 8.32 -11.36
N ILE A 192 11.81 9.33 -10.59
CA ILE A 192 12.50 9.81 -9.38
C ILE A 192 11.42 10.10 -8.34
N PHE A 193 11.37 9.30 -7.28
CA PHE A 193 10.30 9.36 -6.28
C PHE A 193 10.80 9.79 -4.91
N ILE A 194 10.03 10.64 -4.24
CA ILE A 194 10.39 11.23 -2.94
C ILE A 194 9.76 10.51 -1.74
N PHE A 195 8.86 9.56 -2.01
CA PHE A 195 8.24 8.69 -1.00
C PHE A 195 8.21 7.24 -1.48
N PRO A 196 8.10 6.27 -0.55
CA PRO A 196 7.98 4.85 -0.90
C PRO A 196 6.78 4.60 -1.82
N PRO A 197 6.95 3.86 -2.94
CA PRO A 197 5.86 3.61 -3.89
C PRO A 197 4.83 2.64 -3.31
N VAL A 198 3.69 2.53 -3.96
CA VAL A 198 2.71 1.46 -3.71
C VAL A 198 2.41 0.72 -5.00
N THR A 199 2.29 -0.59 -4.91
CA THR A 199 1.91 -1.43 -6.04
C THR A 199 0.61 -2.17 -5.73
N VAL A 200 -0.30 -2.21 -6.69
CA VAL A 200 -1.61 -2.87 -6.59
C VAL A 200 -1.89 -3.67 -7.87
N SER A 201 -2.77 -4.65 -7.78
CA SER A 201 -3.26 -5.43 -8.91
C SER A 201 -4.75 -5.68 -8.72
N TRP A 202 -5.52 -5.63 -9.80
CA TRP A 202 -6.92 -6.08 -9.82
C TRP A 202 -7.10 -7.43 -10.51
N GLY A 203 -6.02 -8.06 -10.98
CA GLY A 203 -6.15 -9.10 -12.00
C GLY A 203 -4.83 -9.73 -12.44
N LYS A 204 -4.93 -10.97 -12.91
CA LYS A 204 -3.85 -11.60 -13.68
C LYS A 204 -3.49 -10.69 -14.85
N GLY A 205 -2.18 -10.46 -15.05
CA GLY A 205 -1.69 -9.64 -16.15
C GLY A 205 -1.81 -8.13 -15.92
N ARG A 206 -2.33 -7.67 -14.77
CA ARG A 206 -2.34 -6.26 -14.40
C ARG A 206 -1.50 -5.99 -13.18
N ILE A 207 -0.64 -4.97 -13.26
CA ILE A 207 0.04 -4.37 -12.10
C ILE A 207 0.02 -2.86 -12.30
N ASP A 208 -0.27 -2.12 -11.25
CA ASP A 208 -0.19 -0.66 -11.23
C ASP A 208 0.76 -0.23 -10.13
N VAL A 209 1.73 0.60 -10.48
CA VAL A 209 2.67 1.20 -9.54
C VAL A 209 2.41 2.69 -9.46
N PHE A 210 2.30 3.19 -8.23
CA PHE A 210 2.14 4.61 -7.95
C PHE A 210 3.33 5.13 -7.14
N GLY A 211 3.76 6.33 -7.46
CA GLY A 211 4.80 7.05 -6.73
C GLY A 211 4.55 8.55 -6.76
N VAL A 212 5.09 9.26 -5.76
CA VAL A 212 5.04 10.72 -5.72
C VAL A 212 6.38 11.27 -6.20
N GLY A 213 6.34 12.06 -7.27
CA GLY A 213 7.52 12.61 -7.94
C GLY A 213 8.13 13.79 -7.18
N THR A 214 9.27 14.28 -7.66
CA THR A 214 9.96 15.47 -7.12
C THR A 214 9.17 16.77 -7.27
N ASP A 215 8.17 16.78 -8.15
CA ASP A 215 7.18 17.85 -8.32
C ASP A 215 6.01 17.76 -7.31
N GLY A 216 6.01 16.73 -6.46
CA GLY A 216 4.93 16.44 -5.51
C GLY A 216 3.69 15.80 -6.16
N ALA A 217 3.66 15.61 -7.49
CA ALA A 217 2.52 15.01 -8.15
C ALA A 217 2.50 13.48 -7.98
N MET A 218 1.32 12.89 -8.04
CA MET A 218 1.15 11.44 -8.12
C MET A 218 1.40 10.98 -9.55
N TRP A 219 2.19 9.92 -9.73
CA TRP A 219 2.51 9.31 -11.01
C TRP A 219 2.11 7.83 -11.01
N GLU A 220 1.61 7.35 -12.14
CA GLU A 220 1.23 5.97 -12.39
C GLU A 220 2.11 5.37 -13.49
N ARG A 221 2.57 4.14 -13.30
CA ARG A 221 3.02 3.27 -14.38
C ARG A 221 2.37 1.91 -14.22
N HIS A 222 1.79 1.39 -15.28
CA HIS A 222 1.10 0.11 -15.25
C HIS A 222 1.66 -0.90 -16.24
N PHE A 223 1.53 -2.17 -15.88
CA PHE A 223 1.76 -3.33 -16.71
C PHE A 223 0.42 -3.92 -17.11
N ASP A 224 0.24 -4.18 -18.40
CA ASP A 224 -0.94 -4.83 -18.95
C ASP A 224 -0.50 -5.94 -19.92
N ASN A 225 -0.84 -7.19 -19.57
CA ASN A 225 -0.70 -8.38 -20.40
C ASN A 225 0.64 -8.53 -21.16
N GLY A 226 1.76 -8.36 -20.44
CA GLY A 226 3.10 -8.57 -21.02
C GLY A 226 3.86 -7.29 -21.30
N GLN A 227 3.21 -6.13 -21.21
CA GLN A 227 3.84 -4.85 -21.56
C GLN A 227 3.61 -3.80 -20.48
N TRP A 228 4.66 -3.04 -20.17
CA TRP A 228 4.51 -1.79 -19.44
C TRP A 228 3.98 -0.71 -20.37
N SER A 229 3.17 0.18 -19.81
CA SER A 229 2.94 1.52 -20.36
C SER A 229 4.29 2.19 -20.70
N SER A 230 4.28 2.97 -21.79
CA SER A 230 5.51 3.54 -22.35
C SER A 230 6.26 4.38 -21.32
N ASP A 231 5.54 5.25 -20.63
CA ASP A 231 6.07 6.23 -19.69
C ASP A 231 5.22 6.34 -18.43
N TRP A 232 5.79 7.00 -17.42
CA TRP A 232 5.04 7.44 -16.25
C TRP A 232 3.98 8.46 -16.64
N LYS A 233 2.74 8.22 -16.21
CA LYS A 233 1.62 9.12 -16.42
C LYS A 233 1.36 9.93 -15.15
N SER A 234 1.42 11.26 -15.26
CA SER A 234 1.03 12.12 -14.14
C SER A 234 -0.48 12.03 -13.92
N LEU A 235 -0.87 11.85 -12.66
CA LEU A 235 -2.24 11.98 -12.18
C LEU A 235 -2.49 13.35 -11.52
N GLY A 236 -1.48 14.24 -11.53
CA GLY A 236 -1.51 15.57 -10.91
C GLY A 236 -1.54 15.53 -9.38
N GLY A 237 -2.03 16.62 -8.78
CA GLY A 237 -2.05 16.81 -7.32
C GLY A 237 -0.71 17.29 -6.76
N VAL A 238 -0.68 17.56 -5.46
CA VAL A 238 0.54 17.87 -4.69
C VAL A 238 0.44 17.16 -3.35
N PHE A 239 1.29 16.16 -3.15
CA PHE A 239 1.21 15.21 -2.04
C PHE A 239 2.39 15.30 -1.09
N THR A 240 2.10 15.13 0.20
CA THR A 240 3.06 15.23 1.32
C THR A 240 3.32 13.89 1.99
N SER A 241 2.80 12.79 1.43
CA SER A 241 2.97 11.43 1.91
C SER A 241 3.24 10.45 0.77
N GLY A 242 3.71 9.25 1.11
CA GLY A 242 3.65 8.12 0.19
C GLY A 242 2.20 7.75 -0.17
N PRO A 243 1.98 7.15 -1.35
CA PRO A 243 0.66 6.72 -1.79
C PRO A 243 0.17 5.47 -1.07
N ALA A 244 -1.15 5.32 -1.06
CA ALA A 244 -1.84 4.05 -0.84
C ALA A 244 -2.73 3.74 -2.04
N ALA A 245 -2.96 2.46 -2.33
CA ALA A 245 -3.84 2.06 -3.41
C ALA A 245 -4.59 0.77 -3.07
N VAL A 246 -5.81 0.65 -3.55
CA VAL A 246 -6.64 -0.55 -3.39
C VAL A 246 -7.39 -0.87 -4.68
N SER A 247 -7.63 -2.15 -4.89
CA SER A 247 -8.56 -2.67 -5.89
C SER A 247 -9.72 -3.35 -5.18
N TRP A 248 -10.94 -3.15 -5.68
CA TRP A 248 -12.13 -3.89 -5.22
C TRP A 248 -12.84 -4.63 -6.33
N GLY A 249 -12.32 -4.56 -7.55
CA GLY A 249 -12.89 -5.22 -8.71
C GLY A 249 -12.00 -5.08 -9.94
N VAL A 250 -12.24 -5.94 -10.92
CA VAL A 250 -11.55 -5.85 -12.21
C VAL A 250 -11.78 -4.47 -12.83
N GLN A 251 -10.71 -3.85 -13.33
CA GLN A 251 -10.70 -2.48 -13.87
C GLN A 251 -11.13 -1.41 -12.87
N ARG A 252 -11.04 -1.67 -11.56
CA ARG A 252 -11.33 -0.68 -10.52
C ARG A 252 -10.15 -0.51 -9.58
N LEU A 253 -9.61 0.71 -9.55
CA LEU A 253 -8.63 1.14 -8.56
C LEU A 253 -9.07 2.42 -7.88
N ASP A 254 -8.57 2.58 -6.66
CA ASP A 254 -8.61 3.82 -5.91
C ASP A 254 -7.20 4.08 -5.35
N VAL A 255 -6.63 5.23 -5.67
CA VAL A 255 -5.32 5.69 -5.16
C VAL A 255 -5.53 6.89 -4.24
N PHE A 256 -4.74 6.94 -3.17
CA PHE A 256 -4.84 7.92 -2.10
C PHE A 256 -3.49 8.57 -1.81
N GLY A 257 -3.52 9.79 -1.30
CA GLY A 257 -2.37 10.48 -0.73
C GLY A 257 -2.81 11.63 0.19
N VAL A 258 -1.90 12.11 1.04
CA VAL A 258 -2.15 13.29 1.88
C VAL A 258 -1.78 14.56 1.13
N GLY A 259 -2.71 15.51 1.06
CA GLY A 259 -2.49 16.81 0.42
C GLY A 259 -1.69 17.78 1.29
N THR A 260 -1.37 18.95 0.76
CA THR A 260 -0.72 20.03 1.51
C THR A 260 -1.58 20.62 2.63
N ASP A 261 -2.88 20.38 2.58
CA ASP A 261 -3.88 20.75 3.58
C ASP A 261 -4.01 19.71 4.71
N GLY A 262 -3.27 18.61 4.64
CA GLY A 262 -3.36 17.49 5.59
C GLY A 262 -4.56 16.57 5.36
N ALA A 263 -5.43 16.86 4.37
CA ALA A 263 -6.56 16.01 4.05
C ALA A 263 -6.11 14.78 3.24
N VAL A 264 -6.87 13.69 3.35
CA VAL A 264 -6.70 12.54 2.45
C VAL A 264 -7.46 12.81 1.15
N TRP A 265 -6.77 12.66 0.04
CA TRP A 265 -7.34 12.80 -1.30
C TRP A 265 -7.36 11.46 -2.03
N ARG A 266 -8.34 11.27 -2.90
CA ARG A 266 -8.57 10.05 -3.68
C ARG A 266 -8.69 10.37 -5.17
N LYS A 267 -8.19 9.48 -6.01
CA LYS A 267 -8.51 9.42 -7.44
C LYS A 267 -8.89 8.00 -7.82
N ALA A 268 -9.96 7.81 -8.57
CA ALA A 268 -10.46 6.49 -8.94
C ALA A 268 -10.20 6.19 -10.43
N PHE A 269 -9.96 4.92 -10.74
CA PHE A 269 -9.92 4.37 -12.09
C PHE A 269 -11.16 3.50 -12.32
N GLY A 270 -11.75 3.60 -13.52
CA GLY A 270 -12.88 2.78 -13.95
C GLY A 270 -14.22 3.14 -13.30
N ARG A 271 -14.36 4.35 -12.74
CA ARG A 271 -15.64 4.85 -12.21
C ARG A 271 -16.59 5.29 -13.32
N LYS A 272 -16.04 5.88 -14.39
CA LYS A 272 -16.77 6.30 -15.60
C LYS A 272 -16.87 5.14 -16.60
N SER A 273 -17.64 5.32 -17.68
CA SER A 273 -17.69 4.35 -18.77
C SER A 273 -16.30 4.18 -19.41
N GLY A 274 -15.66 3.05 -19.18
CA GLY A 274 -14.35 2.68 -19.75
C GLY A 274 -13.17 2.76 -18.77
N PRO A 275 -11.99 2.23 -19.16
CA PRO A 275 -10.81 2.12 -18.33
C PRO A 275 -10.07 3.47 -18.26
N GLN A 276 -10.61 4.41 -17.49
CA GLN A 276 -10.06 5.76 -17.34
C GLN A 276 -10.02 6.23 -15.89
N TRP A 277 -9.05 7.09 -15.59
CA TRP A 277 -8.98 7.83 -14.33
C TRP A 277 -10.04 8.94 -14.30
N ASP A 278 -10.54 9.25 -13.10
CA ASP A 278 -11.34 10.45 -12.87
C ASP A 278 -10.53 11.72 -13.20
N ASP A 279 -11.20 12.78 -13.66
CA ASP A 279 -10.50 13.99 -14.14
C ASP A 279 -9.84 14.74 -12.98
N SER A 280 -10.53 14.84 -11.85
CA SER A 280 -10.08 15.55 -10.64
C SER A 280 -9.74 14.60 -9.49
N TRP A 281 -9.04 15.12 -8.49
CA TRP A 281 -8.92 14.49 -7.18
C TRP A 281 -10.16 14.82 -6.33
N GLU A 282 -10.60 13.87 -5.52
CA GLU A 282 -11.71 14.00 -4.57
C GLU A 282 -11.13 14.08 -3.15
N SER A 283 -11.44 15.14 -2.40
CA SER A 283 -11.06 15.22 -1.00
C SER A 283 -11.97 14.31 -0.18
N LEU A 284 -11.36 13.48 0.66
CA LEU A 284 -12.07 12.69 1.68
C LEU A 284 -12.05 13.41 3.03
N GLY A 285 -11.52 14.64 3.08
CA GLY A 285 -11.36 15.42 4.31
C GLY A 285 -10.36 14.79 5.29
N GLY A 286 -10.56 15.10 6.58
CA GLY A 286 -9.63 14.74 7.66
C GLY A 286 -8.43 15.68 7.74
N VAL A 287 -7.65 15.55 8.82
CA VAL A 287 -6.32 16.15 8.96
C VAL A 287 -5.42 15.08 9.58
N VAL A 288 -4.55 14.50 8.77
CA VAL A 288 -3.78 13.30 9.11
C VAL A 288 -2.28 13.55 9.09
N THR A 289 -1.52 12.76 9.84
CA THR A 289 -0.07 12.92 10.07
C THR A 289 0.75 11.75 9.56
N SER A 290 0.11 10.72 9.00
CA SER A 290 0.77 9.56 8.38
C SER A 290 0.29 9.38 6.93
N PRO A 291 1.05 8.66 6.09
CA PRO A 291 0.48 8.05 4.89
C PRO A 291 -0.80 7.27 5.24
N PRO A 292 -1.83 7.28 4.36
CA PRO A 292 -3.02 6.46 4.56
C PRO A 292 -2.70 4.98 4.29
N ALA A 293 -3.54 4.09 4.80
CA ALA A 293 -3.67 2.71 4.32
C ALA A 293 -5.14 2.45 3.98
N ALA A 294 -5.39 1.61 2.98
CA ALA A 294 -6.75 1.39 2.45
C ALA A 294 -7.03 -0.09 2.21
N ALA A 295 -8.26 -0.50 2.52
CA ALA A 295 -8.80 -1.81 2.20
C ALA A 295 -10.22 -1.70 1.63
N SER A 296 -10.66 -2.76 0.96
CA SER A 296 -12.03 -2.88 0.48
C SER A 296 -12.47 -4.34 0.49
N TRP A 297 -13.62 -4.61 1.08
CA TRP A 297 -14.22 -5.94 1.13
C TRP A 297 -15.44 -6.09 0.21
N GLY A 298 -15.82 -5.02 -0.51
CA GLY A 298 -17.02 -5.02 -1.33
C GLY A 298 -17.04 -3.88 -2.35
N SER A 299 -17.85 -4.07 -3.39
CA SER A 299 -18.03 -3.06 -4.44
C SER A 299 -18.43 -1.71 -3.83
N GLN A 300 -17.75 -0.64 -4.26
CA GLN A 300 -17.98 0.74 -3.81
C GLN A 300 -17.77 1.00 -2.31
N ARG A 301 -17.20 0.02 -1.58
CA ARG A 301 -16.78 0.21 -0.20
C ARG A 301 -15.30 0.52 -0.16
N LEU A 302 -14.94 1.61 0.51
CA LEU A 302 -13.55 1.96 0.78
C LEU A 302 -13.44 2.22 2.28
N ASP A 303 -12.45 1.59 2.90
CA ASP A 303 -12.11 1.79 4.30
C ASP A 303 -10.65 2.27 4.34
N VAL A 304 -10.45 3.51 4.79
CA VAL A 304 -9.13 4.17 4.84
C VAL A 304 -8.80 4.47 6.28
N VAL A 305 -7.55 4.19 6.68
CA VAL A 305 -7.04 4.52 8.01
C VAL A 305 -5.79 5.38 7.92
N ALA A 306 -5.61 6.27 8.88
CA ALA A 306 -4.44 7.13 9.00
C ALA A 306 -4.30 7.62 10.45
N LEU A 307 -3.12 8.13 10.82
CA LEU A 307 -2.94 8.81 12.11
C LEU A 307 -3.52 10.23 12.07
N GLY A 308 -4.25 10.61 13.10
CA GLY A 308 -4.69 12.00 13.31
C GLY A 308 -3.61 12.87 13.96
N LEU A 309 -3.93 14.16 14.16
CA LEU A 309 -3.08 15.09 14.92
C LEU A 309 -2.91 14.68 16.39
N ASP A 310 -3.84 13.89 16.91
CA ASP A 310 -3.83 13.35 18.26
C ASP A 310 -3.07 12.01 18.37
N SER A 311 -2.39 11.57 17.30
CA SER A 311 -1.73 10.27 17.21
C SER A 311 -2.66 9.06 17.41
N ALA A 312 -3.98 9.25 17.38
CA ALA A 312 -4.93 8.14 17.31
C ALA A 312 -5.02 7.64 15.86
N ILE A 313 -5.41 6.38 15.67
CA ILE A 313 -5.80 5.91 14.35
C ILE A 313 -7.24 6.38 14.09
N TRP A 314 -7.45 7.02 12.95
CA TRP A 314 -8.76 7.41 12.45
C TRP A 314 -9.15 6.54 11.27
N HIS A 315 -10.43 6.23 11.15
CA HIS A 315 -11.03 5.43 10.09
C HIS A 315 -12.06 6.25 9.31
N MET A 316 -11.85 6.34 8.00
CA MET A 316 -12.82 6.85 7.04
C MET A 316 -13.51 5.67 6.37
N SER A 317 -14.84 5.64 6.44
CA SER A 317 -15.64 4.80 5.58
C SER A 317 -16.44 5.66 4.62
N SER A 318 -16.67 5.16 3.40
CA SER A 318 -17.52 5.83 2.41
C SER A 318 -18.95 6.10 2.90
N GLN A 319 -19.38 5.48 4.00
CA GLN A 319 -20.72 5.60 4.58
C GLN A 319 -20.79 6.63 5.73
N ASN A 320 -19.78 6.68 6.60
CA ASN A 320 -19.84 7.42 7.86
C ASN A 320 -18.81 8.56 7.99
N GLY A 321 -17.96 8.78 6.98
CA GLY A 321 -16.85 9.74 7.06
C GLY A 321 -15.79 9.30 8.09
N TRP A 322 -15.02 10.27 8.60
CA TRP A 322 -13.93 10.03 9.56
C TRP A 322 -14.44 9.82 10.98
N THR A 323 -13.98 8.74 11.61
CA THR A 323 -14.24 8.40 13.02
C THR A 323 -12.95 7.98 13.71
N SER A 324 -12.74 8.42 14.95
CA SER A 324 -11.55 8.01 15.72
C SER A 324 -11.72 6.56 16.19
N LEU A 325 -10.70 5.74 15.97
CA LEU A 325 -10.57 4.41 16.57
C LEU A 325 -9.87 4.47 17.94
N GLY A 326 -9.38 5.66 18.35
CA GLY A 326 -8.65 5.88 19.60
C GLY A 326 -7.20 5.36 19.56
N GLY A 327 -6.60 5.22 20.74
CA GLY A 327 -5.21 4.79 20.92
C GLY A 327 -4.18 5.91 20.72
N LYS A 328 -2.90 5.58 20.86
CA LYS A 328 -1.74 6.47 20.65
C LYS A 328 -0.64 5.70 19.93
N PHE A 329 -0.36 6.09 18.70
CA PHE A 329 0.47 5.34 17.76
C PHE A 329 1.59 6.19 17.18
N LYS A 330 2.73 5.55 16.91
CA LYS A 330 3.92 6.19 16.34
C LYS A 330 4.26 5.72 14.93
N SER A 331 3.62 4.64 14.45
CA SER A 331 3.76 4.17 13.06
C SER A 331 2.51 4.50 12.25
N PRO A 332 2.63 4.64 10.91
CA PRO A 332 1.46 4.55 10.04
C PRO A 332 0.68 3.25 10.33
N PRO A 333 -0.66 3.28 10.27
CA PRO A 333 -1.47 2.10 10.44
C PRO A 333 -1.47 1.23 9.18
N SER A 334 -1.77 -0.06 9.36
CA SER A 334 -2.04 -1.00 8.28
C SER A 334 -3.44 -1.57 8.42
N ILE A 335 -4.12 -1.83 7.30
CA ILE A 335 -5.47 -2.38 7.26
C ILE A 335 -5.58 -3.49 6.22
N ALA A 336 -6.27 -4.57 6.57
CA ALA A 336 -6.57 -5.67 5.66
C ALA A 336 -8.01 -6.17 5.85
N THR A 337 -8.46 -6.98 4.89
CA THR A 337 -9.74 -7.68 4.98
C THR A 337 -9.67 -9.01 4.25
N TRP A 338 -10.14 -10.08 4.89
CA TRP A 338 -10.27 -11.40 4.27
C TRP A 338 -11.70 -11.71 3.80
N GLY A 339 -12.64 -10.78 3.97
CA GLY A 339 -14.01 -11.00 3.55
C GLY A 339 -15.00 -9.92 4.00
N PRO A 340 -16.25 -10.03 3.53
CA PRO A 340 -17.29 -9.07 3.85
C PRO A 340 -17.48 -8.86 5.34
N ASN A 341 -17.72 -7.61 5.73
CA ASN A 341 -17.91 -7.21 7.13
C ASN A 341 -16.73 -7.57 8.05
N ARG A 342 -15.52 -7.70 7.50
CA ARG A 342 -14.28 -7.84 8.28
C ARG A 342 -13.27 -6.77 7.89
N LEU A 343 -12.70 -6.10 8.87
CA LEU A 343 -11.48 -5.30 8.73
C LEU A 343 -10.56 -5.64 9.91
N ASP A 344 -9.26 -5.62 9.67
CA ASP A 344 -8.23 -5.83 10.67
C ASP A 344 -7.21 -4.69 10.56
N VAL A 345 -7.09 -3.89 11.62
CA VAL A 345 -6.25 -2.70 11.69
C VAL A 345 -5.13 -2.94 12.69
N PHE A 346 -3.91 -2.60 12.30
CA PHE A 346 -2.71 -2.70 13.13
C PHE A 346 -2.01 -1.35 13.25
N GLY A 347 -1.34 -1.14 14.37
CA GLY A 347 -0.47 0.02 14.59
C GLY A 347 0.53 -0.24 15.71
N VAL A 348 1.70 0.39 15.63
CA VAL A 348 2.70 0.36 16.70
C VAL A 348 2.45 1.51 17.68
N GLY A 349 2.20 1.15 18.93
CA GLY A 349 1.92 2.08 20.01
C GLY A 349 3.15 2.89 20.43
N MET A 350 2.91 3.95 21.21
CA MET A 350 3.98 4.75 21.83
C MET A 350 4.83 3.94 22.85
N ASP A 351 4.32 2.80 23.28
CA ASP A 351 4.94 1.81 24.18
C ASP A 351 5.60 0.65 23.42
N ASP A 352 5.84 0.83 22.11
CA ASP A 352 6.49 -0.12 21.22
C ASP A 352 5.71 -1.41 20.94
N ASN A 353 4.53 -1.60 21.53
CA ASN A 353 3.69 -2.75 21.28
C ASN A 353 2.96 -2.66 19.94
N ILE A 354 2.76 -3.80 19.29
CA ILE A 354 1.87 -3.92 18.14
C ILE A 354 0.46 -4.14 18.68
N TYR A 355 -0.45 -3.25 18.30
CA TYR A 355 -1.86 -3.39 18.61
C TYR A 355 -2.65 -3.84 17.39
N HIS A 356 -3.73 -4.54 17.66
CA HIS A 356 -4.72 -4.96 16.69
C HIS A 356 -6.12 -4.50 17.11
N LYS A 357 -6.95 -4.15 16.13
CA LYS A 357 -8.38 -3.88 16.30
C LYS A 357 -9.12 -4.37 15.07
N SER A 358 -10.24 -5.05 15.28
CA SER A 358 -11.03 -5.63 14.19
C SER A 358 -12.43 -5.05 14.12
N TRP A 359 -13.01 -5.08 12.93
CA TRP A 359 -14.42 -4.82 12.66
C TRP A 359 -15.12 -6.13 12.32
N SER A 360 -16.25 -6.42 12.98
CA SER A 360 -17.13 -7.53 12.61
C SER A 360 -18.62 -7.16 12.77
N GLY A 361 -18.99 -5.99 12.25
CA GLY A 361 -20.29 -5.32 12.50
C GLY A 361 -20.22 -4.27 13.61
N SER A 362 -19.20 -4.36 14.46
CA SER A 362 -18.76 -3.32 15.38
C SER A 362 -17.24 -3.41 15.54
N TRP A 363 -16.64 -2.31 15.99
CA TRP A 363 -15.22 -2.26 16.31
C TRP A 363 -14.93 -2.94 17.66
N SER A 364 -13.94 -3.83 17.72
CA SER A 364 -13.41 -4.39 18.96
C SER A 364 -12.70 -3.33 19.81
N ALA A 365 -12.31 -3.66 21.05
CA ALA A 365 -11.27 -2.89 21.73
C ALA A 365 -9.90 -3.07 21.04
N TRP A 366 -8.95 -2.18 21.31
CA TRP A 366 -7.55 -2.41 20.95
C TRP A 366 -6.99 -3.52 21.84
N GLU A 367 -6.32 -4.50 21.23
CA GLU A 367 -5.59 -5.56 21.93
C GLU A 367 -4.10 -5.53 21.57
N ILE A 368 -3.23 -5.86 22.52
CA ILE A 368 -1.79 -6.04 22.26
C ILE A 368 -1.59 -7.43 21.67
N VAL A 369 -0.96 -7.51 20.49
CA VAL A 369 -0.71 -8.78 19.79
C VAL A 369 0.75 -9.19 19.79
N SER A 370 1.66 -8.24 20.02
CA SER A 370 3.10 -8.47 20.17
C SER A 370 3.79 -7.19 20.63
N GLY A 371 5.10 -7.25 20.82
CA GLY A 371 5.97 -6.13 21.12
C GLY A 371 7.32 -6.61 21.68
N PRO A 372 8.38 -5.78 21.61
CA PRO A 372 8.41 -4.46 20.98
C PRO A 372 8.70 -4.50 19.47
N ALA A 373 8.22 -3.51 18.71
CA ALA A 373 8.37 -3.41 17.26
C ALA A 373 8.99 -2.09 16.79
N GLU A 374 9.86 -2.19 15.78
CA GLU A 374 10.59 -1.10 15.13
C GLU A 374 10.13 -0.86 13.69
N SER A 375 8.99 -1.38 13.25
CA SER A 375 8.43 -1.06 11.92
C SER A 375 6.92 -0.99 11.98
N GLU A 376 6.30 -0.34 10.98
CA GLU A 376 4.88 -0.60 10.70
C GLU A 376 4.66 -2.10 10.41
N ALA A 377 3.46 -2.60 10.72
CA ALA A 377 3.10 -3.99 10.47
C ALA A 377 2.76 -4.17 8.99
N ALA A 378 3.37 -5.14 8.32
CA ALA A 378 2.94 -5.57 6.99
C ALA A 378 1.95 -6.73 7.14
N ILE A 379 0.81 -6.67 6.42
CA ILE A 379 -0.28 -7.65 6.57
C ILE A 379 -0.56 -8.31 5.22
N VAL A 380 -0.79 -9.62 5.25
CA VAL A 380 -1.28 -10.37 4.10
C VAL A 380 -2.44 -11.26 4.52
N VAL A 381 -3.48 -11.33 3.69
CA VAL A 381 -4.51 -12.37 3.80
C VAL A 381 -3.99 -13.60 3.08
N SER A 382 -3.65 -14.63 3.85
CA SER A 382 -2.98 -15.82 3.35
C SER A 382 -3.94 -16.98 3.05
N ASP A 383 -5.14 -16.97 3.63
CA ASP A 383 -6.14 -18.01 3.47
C ASP A 383 -7.53 -17.53 3.87
N VAL A 384 -8.54 -18.40 3.71
CA VAL A 384 -9.90 -18.15 4.20
C VAL A 384 -9.88 -17.85 5.68
N ASN A 385 -10.39 -16.68 6.07
CA ASN A 385 -10.41 -16.23 7.46
C ASN A 385 -9.03 -16.22 8.12
N GLN A 386 -7.96 -16.07 7.34
CA GLN A 386 -6.61 -16.02 7.87
C GLN A 386 -5.87 -14.79 7.35
N LEU A 387 -5.29 -14.04 8.29
CA LEU A 387 -4.25 -13.08 7.99
C LEU A 387 -2.95 -13.45 8.70
N ASP A 388 -1.88 -12.87 8.19
CA ASP A 388 -0.54 -12.97 8.74
C ASP A 388 0.04 -11.56 8.79
N TRP A 389 0.50 -11.14 9.96
CA TRP A 389 1.21 -9.87 10.11
C TRP A 389 2.69 -10.10 10.35
N PHE A 390 3.48 -9.13 9.92
CA PHE A 390 4.93 -9.13 9.99
C PHE A 390 5.44 -7.78 10.46
N ALA A 391 6.44 -7.76 11.33
CA ALA A 391 7.08 -6.53 11.78
C ALA A 391 8.54 -6.79 12.18
N ILE A 392 9.36 -5.74 12.18
CA ILE A 392 10.73 -5.82 12.69
C ILE A 392 10.68 -5.65 14.21
N GLY A 393 11.35 -6.54 14.94
CA GLY A 393 11.51 -6.44 16.39
C GLY A 393 12.74 -5.63 16.78
N PHE A 394 12.90 -5.33 18.08
CA PHE A 394 14.09 -4.61 18.62
C PHE A 394 15.40 -5.40 18.50
N ASP A 395 15.29 -6.68 18.17
CA ASP A 395 16.40 -7.57 17.84
C ASP A 395 16.75 -7.55 16.35
N ASP A 396 16.27 -6.52 15.63
CA ASP A 396 16.42 -6.26 14.19
C ASP A 396 15.85 -7.36 13.28
N GLY A 397 15.24 -8.40 13.85
CA GLY A 397 14.73 -9.57 13.13
C GLY A 397 13.30 -9.39 12.65
N LEU A 398 12.93 -10.13 11.61
CA LEU A 398 11.55 -10.21 11.16
C LEU A 398 10.76 -11.16 12.08
N TRP A 399 9.66 -10.66 12.62
CA TRP A 399 8.69 -11.41 13.41
C TRP A 399 7.39 -11.59 12.64
N HIS A 400 6.72 -12.71 12.90
CA HIS A 400 5.52 -13.14 12.22
C HIS A 400 4.51 -13.74 13.20
N ARG A 401 3.23 -13.47 12.99
CA ARG A 401 2.13 -14.17 13.68
C ARG A 401 0.89 -14.20 12.80
N ASN A 402 0.18 -15.33 12.79
CA ASN A 402 -1.07 -15.49 12.06
C ASN A 402 -2.28 -15.34 12.98
N LEU A 403 -3.40 -14.90 12.40
CA LEU A 403 -4.73 -14.88 13.00
C LEU A 403 -5.63 -15.76 12.15
N THR A 404 -6.25 -16.78 12.74
CA THR A 404 -7.25 -17.63 12.08
C THR A 404 -8.60 -17.42 12.76
N GLY A 405 -9.55 -16.84 12.04
CA GLY A 405 -10.80 -16.34 12.60
C GLY A 405 -10.53 -15.26 13.65
N ASN A 406 -10.69 -15.61 14.93
CA ASN A 406 -10.40 -14.73 16.06
C ASN A 406 -9.33 -15.34 17.00
N GLN A 407 -8.53 -16.29 16.52
CA GLN A 407 -7.53 -16.99 17.32
C GLN A 407 -6.13 -16.73 16.79
N TRP A 408 -5.27 -16.20 17.66
CA TRP A 408 -3.88 -15.93 17.35
C TRP A 408 -3.03 -17.19 17.44
N GLY A 409 -2.23 -17.45 16.41
CA GLY A 409 -1.20 -18.49 16.44
C GLY A 409 0.02 -18.10 17.28
N PRO A 410 1.05 -18.95 17.30
CA PRO A 410 2.30 -18.66 18.00
C PRO A 410 3.05 -17.50 17.32
N LEU A 411 3.66 -16.65 18.13
CA LEU A 411 4.60 -15.63 17.66
C LEU A 411 5.90 -16.31 17.23
N THR A 412 6.31 -16.10 15.97
CA THR A 412 7.47 -16.77 15.37
C THR A 412 8.51 -15.75 14.94
N ARG A 413 9.76 -15.97 15.34
CA ARG A 413 10.91 -15.21 14.85
C ARG A 413 11.45 -15.85 13.58
N LEU A 414 11.49 -15.10 12.48
CA LEU A 414 12.03 -15.55 11.19
C LEU A 414 13.52 -15.22 11.01
N GLY A 415 14.08 -14.44 11.94
CA GLY A 415 15.47 -14.01 11.92
C GLY A 415 15.74 -12.96 10.85
N GLY A 416 16.96 -12.97 10.31
CA GLY A 416 17.43 -11.88 9.44
C GLY A 416 17.76 -10.60 10.21
N ILE A 417 18.26 -9.59 9.49
CA ILE A 417 18.45 -8.22 9.97
C ILE A 417 17.87 -7.31 8.90
N CYS A 418 16.77 -6.62 9.21
CA CYS A 418 16.02 -5.81 8.26
C CYS A 418 16.17 -4.31 8.53
N ASN A 419 16.50 -3.56 7.47
CA ASN A 419 16.69 -2.11 7.41
C ASN A 419 15.45 -1.35 6.88
N SER A 420 14.34 -2.05 6.67
CA SER A 420 13.08 -1.46 6.21
C SER A 420 11.89 -2.14 6.85
N ALA A 421 10.74 -1.47 6.83
CA ALA A 421 9.48 -2.16 7.07
C ALA A 421 9.34 -3.31 6.03
N PRO A 422 8.77 -4.46 6.44
CA PRO A 422 8.63 -5.59 5.55
C PRO A 422 7.60 -5.32 4.44
N ALA A 423 7.73 -6.02 3.33
CA ALA A 423 6.64 -6.20 2.36
C ALA A 423 6.27 -7.67 2.32
N VAL A 424 5.00 -7.98 2.06
CA VAL A 424 4.49 -9.36 2.11
C VAL A 424 3.50 -9.60 0.99
N ILE A 425 3.54 -10.81 0.42
CA ILE A 425 2.58 -11.28 -0.57
C ILE A 425 2.13 -12.70 -0.25
N SER A 426 0.94 -13.05 -0.73
CA SER A 426 0.48 -14.42 -0.77
C SER A 426 0.04 -14.73 -2.20
N THR A 427 0.65 -15.75 -2.79
CA THR A 427 0.39 -16.17 -4.17
C THR A 427 -0.65 -17.29 -4.24
N GLU A 428 -0.71 -18.10 -3.19
CA GLU A 428 -1.66 -19.21 -3.03
C GLU A 428 -2.02 -19.35 -1.55
N SER A 429 -3.08 -20.11 -1.26
CA SER A 429 -3.49 -20.42 0.11
C SER A 429 -2.31 -20.94 0.93
N ARG A 430 -2.00 -20.24 2.02
CA ARG A 430 -0.88 -20.52 2.94
C ARG A 430 0.49 -20.56 2.27
N MET A 431 0.64 -19.87 1.15
CA MET A 431 1.91 -19.62 0.50
C MET A 431 2.23 -18.14 0.62
N ILE A 432 3.17 -17.81 1.50
CA ILE A 432 3.50 -16.42 1.85
C ILE A 432 4.96 -16.18 1.52
N THR A 433 5.26 -15.04 0.89
CA THR A 433 6.64 -14.56 0.77
C THR A 433 6.75 -13.22 1.48
N ALA A 434 7.66 -13.15 2.45
CA ALA A 434 8.03 -11.93 3.14
C ALA A 434 9.34 -11.39 2.58
N PHE A 435 9.44 -10.06 2.49
CA PHE A 435 10.60 -9.34 1.99
C PHE A 435 11.02 -8.28 2.99
N CYS A 436 12.32 -8.01 3.05
CA CYS A 436 12.84 -6.79 3.67
C CYS A 436 14.13 -6.36 2.99
N VAL A 437 14.53 -5.10 3.17
CA VAL A 437 15.87 -4.64 2.79
C VAL A 437 16.84 -5.07 3.89
N GLY A 438 17.93 -5.76 3.53
CA GLY A 438 18.96 -6.21 4.47
C GLY A 438 20.03 -5.15 4.77
N THR A 439 21.02 -5.50 5.61
CA THR A 439 22.14 -4.61 5.95
C THR A 439 23.14 -4.38 4.82
N ASP A 440 23.05 -5.17 3.77
CA ASP A 440 23.77 -4.99 2.50
C ASP A 440 23.01 -4.09 1.51
N ASN A 441 21.88 -3.51 1.93
CA ASN A 441 20.91 -2.77 1.13
C ASN A 441 20.29 -3.58 -0.02
N SER A 442 20.44 -4.91 -0.04
CA SER A 442 19.75 -5.76 -1.02
C SER A 442 18.35 -6.12 -0.47
N ILE A 443 17.41 -6.48 -1.34
CA ILE A 443 16.16 -7.10 -0.87
C ILE A 443 16.44 -8.57 -0.57
N HIS A 444 15.99 -9.06 0.58
CA HIS A 444 16.02 -10.47 0.96
C HIS A 444 14.60 -10.98 1.12
N SER A 445 14.40 -12.27 0.86
CA SER A 445 13.09 -12.91 0.98
C SER A 445 13.13 -14.20 1.78
N GLN A 446 12.00 -14.52 2.40
CA GLN A 446 11.73 -15.80 3.03
C GLN A 446 10.32 -16.26 2.63
N THR A 447 10.15 -17.55 2.38
CA THR A 447 8.88 -18.10 1.89
C THR A 447 8.36 -19.20 2.81
N PHE A 448 7.11 -19.04 3.26
CA PHE A 448 6.33 -20.07 3.92
C PHE A 448 5.61 -20.96 2.90
N GLN A 449 5.83 -22.27 2.97
CA GLN A 449 5.13 -23.28 2.17
C GLN A 449 5.19 -24.63 2.89
N GLY A 450 4.10 -25.39 2.86
CA GLY A 450 4.09 -26.75 3.43
C GLY A 450 4.31 -26.77 4.95
N GLY A 451 3.90 -25.72 5.66
CA GLY A 451 4.05 -25.62 7.12
C GLY A 451 5.42 -25.15 7.60
N GLN A 452 6.33 -24.78 6.69
CA GLN A 452 7.68 -24.35 7.04
C GLN A 452 8.11 -23.11 6.29
N TRP A 453 8.93 -22.29 6.96
CA TRP A 453 9.63 -21.17 6.36
C TRP A 453 10.94 -21.64 5.73
N SER A 454 11.29 -21.09 4.56
CA SER A 454 12.61 -21.29 3.96
C SER A 454 13.71 -20.57 4.75
N GLY A 455 14.97 -20.81 4.39
CA GLY A 455 16.05 -19.87 4.73
C GLY A 455 15.88 -18.52 4.01
N TRP A 456 16.64 -17.52 4.46
CA TRP A 456 16.73 -16.22 3.77
C TRP A 456 17.46 -16.36 2.44
N PHE A 457 16.87 -15.77 1.41
CA PHE A 457 17.43 -15.70 0.06
C PHE A 457 17.62 -14.24 -0.36
N SER A 458 18.86 -13.88 -0.72
CA SER A 458 19.13 -12.55 -1.28
C SER A 458 18.58 -12.47 -2.69
N MET A 459 17.78 -11.44 -2.94
CA MET A 459 17.29 -11.09 -4.26
C MET A 459 18.19 -10.06 -4.96
N GLY A 460 19.30 -9.68 -4.34
CA GLY A 460 20.24 -8.69 -4.83
C GLY A 460 19.68 -7.27 -4.91
N GLY A 461 20.28 -6.45 -5.77
CA GLY A 461 19.95 -5.03 -5.94
C GLY A 461 20.50 -4.15 -4.81
N LYS A 462 20.18 -2.86 -4.87
CA LYS A 462 20.53 -1.86 -3.85
C LYS A 462 19.32 -0.96 -3.62
N PHE A 463 18.85 -0.88 -2.40
CA PHE A 463 17.60 -0.22 -2.04
C PHE A 463 17.80 0.59 -0.75
N ALA A 464 17.66 1.89 -0.88
CA ALA A 464 17.73 2.86 0.20
C ALA A 464 17.12 4.16 -0.32
N LEU A 465 16.38 4.88 0.52
CA LEU A 465 16.06 6.28 0.21
C LEU A 465 17.35 7.09 0.36
N SER A 466 17.80 7.73 -0.71
CA SER A 466 18.87 8.74 -0.57
C SER A 466 18.29 9.94 0.18
N VAL A 467 18.94 10.30 1.29
CA VAL A 467 18.60 11.45 2.12
C VAL A 467 18.86 12.75 1.38
#